data_AF-A0A0G1A8V5-F1
#
_entry.id   AF-A0A0G1A8V5-F1
#
_cell.length_a   1.000
_cell.length_b   1.000
_cell.length_c   1.000
_cell.angle_alpha   90.00
_cell.angle_beta   90.00
_cell.angle_gamma   90.00
#
_symmetry.space_group_name_H-M   'P 1'
#
loop_
_entity.id
_entity.type
_entity.pdbx_description
1 polymer ?
#
loop_
_entity_poly.entity_id
_entity_poly.type
_entity_poly.pdbx_seq_one_letter_code
_entity_poly.pdbx_strand_id
1 'polypeptide(L)'
;MPGMLGHQSASTASATKMPKLQHVAVLMDGNRRWARAKGLGAVNGHEHVVNNVIEPLVDRCIELKIPHLTFWAFSTENWERDRAEVEGMMHLFRMAFEKRVEDLHKKGVLRWAVRNRTRNEEDVD
;
A
#
# COMPACT_ATOMS: atom_id res chain seq x y z
N MET A 1 -0.07 35.14 60.99
CA MET A 1 0.77 34.52 59.93
C MET A 1 1.41 33.26 60.51
N PRO A 2 1.55 32.12 59.79
CA PRO A 2 1.07 31.73 58.45
C PRO A 2 0.03 30.57 58.53
N GLY A 3 -1.01 30.43 57.70
CA GLY A 3 -0.97 30.38 56.25
C GLY A 3 -0.72 28.93 55.77
N MET A 4 -1.65 27.99 56.03
CA MET A 4 -1.55 26.63 55.47
C MET A 4 -1.79 26.67 53.97
N LEU A 5 -0.70 26.47 53.23
CA LEU A 5 -0.62 26.39 51.78
C LEU A 5 -1.56 25.29 51.25
N GLY A 6 -2.50 25.69 50.40
CA GLY A 6 -3.31 24.77 49.61
C GLY A 6 -2.42 23.87 48.77
N HIS A 7 -2.63 22.57 48.86
CA HIS A 7 -2.15 21.62 47.87
C HIS A 7 -2.84 21.92 46.54
N GLN A 8 -2.13 22.57 45.63
CA GLN A 8 -2.55 22.64 44.24
C GLN A 8 -2.42 21.22 43.66
N SER A 9 -3.56 20.62 43.35
CA SER A 9 -3.62 19.37 42.58
C SER A 9 -2.91 19.59 41.25
N ALA A 10 -1.89 18.79 40.99
CA ALA A 10 -1.17 18.78 39.73
C ALA A 10 -2.16 18.64 38.57
N SER A 11 -2.06 19.55 37.60
CA SER A 11 -2.77 19.50 36.34
C SER A 11 -2.49 18.17 35.66
N THR A 12 -3.48 17.28 35.63
CA THR A 12 -3.44 16.10 34.77
C THR A 12 -3.53 16.59 33.35
N ALA A 13 -2.40 16.59 32.63
CA ALA A 13 -2.41 16.79 31.19
C ALA A 13 -3.37 15.76 30.59
N SER A 14 -4.51 16.26 30.08
CA SER A 14 -5.49 15.46 29.37
C SER A 14 -4.78 14.77 28.22
N ALA A 15 -4.74 13.44 28.23
CA ALA A 15 -4.15 12.66 27.15
C ALA A 15 -4.92 12.98 25.87
N THR A 16 -4.34 13.77 24.98
CA THR A 16 -4.96 14.15 23.71
C THR A 16 -5.24 12.87 22.93
N LYS A 17 -6.52 12.50 22.82
CA LYS A 17 -6.97 11.33 22.08
C LYS A 17 -6.58 11.53 20.61
N MET A 18 -5.51 10.85 20.19
CA MET A 18 -5.05 10.87 18.82
C MET A 18 -6.19 10.41 17.89
N PRO A 19 -6.39 11.07 16.74
CA PRO A 19 -7.40 10.65 15.77
C PRO A 19 -7.06 9.24 15.27
N LYS A 20 -8.08 8.41 15.09
CA LYS A 20 -7.92 7.05 14.56
C LYS A 20 -7.46 7.13 13.10
N LEU A 21 -6.38 6.42 12.77
CA LEU A 21 -5.87 6.33 11.40
C LEU A 21 -6.94 5.77 10.44
N GLN A 22 -7.25 6.51 9.39
CA GLN A 22 -8.31 6.16 8.42
C GLN A 22 -7.76 5.59 7.12
N HIS A 23 -6.56 6.01 6.69
CA HIS A 23 -6.05 5.69 5.36
C HIS A 23 -4.55 5.52 5.37
N VAL A 24 -4.08 4.43 4.77
CA VAL A 24 -2.67 4.20 4.43
C VAL A 24 -2.51 4.22 2.91
N ALA A 25 -1.57 5.00 2.41
CA ALA A 25 -1.13 4.97 1.02
C ALA A 25 0.30 4.43 0.96
N VAL A 26 0.54 3.45 0.10
CA VAL A 26 1.83 2.75 -0.03
C VAL A 26 2.40 3.03 -1.42
N LEU A 27 3.57 3.67 -1.45
CA LEU A 27 4.44 3.66 -2.63
C LEU A 27 5.31 2.40 -2.58
N MET A 28 5.05 1.46 -3.49
CA MET A 28 5.76 0.18 -3.54
C MET A 28 7.11 0.32 -4.27
N ASP A 29 7.98 1.20 -3.76
CA ASP A 29 9.31 1.42 -4.32
C ASP A 29 10.32 0.36 -3.84
N GLY A 30 11.43 0.22 -4.57
CA GLY A 30 12.55 -0.64 -4.20
C GLY A 30 12.53 -2.02 -4.86
N ASN A 31 11.50 -2.37 -5.63
CA ASN A 31 11.36 -3.68 -6.29
C ASN A 31 12.59 -4.02 -7.15
N ARG A 32 13.04 -3.08 -7.98
CA ARG A 32 14.24 -3.23 -8.82
C ARG A 32 15.52 -3.38 -7.98
N ARG A 33 15.65 -2.60 -6.90
CA ARG A 33 16.81 -2.68 -5.98
C ARG A 33 16.86 -4.03 -5.28
N TRP A 34 15.72 -4.52 -4.82
CA TRP A 34 15.58 -5.82 -4.18
C TRP A 34 15.94 -6.96 -5.14
N ALA A 35 15.44 -6.92 -6.38
CA ALA A 35 15.75 -7.93 -7.39
C ALA A 35 17.25 -7.94 -7.74
N ARG A 36 17.84 -6.75 -7.96
CA ARG A 36 19.28 -6.60 -8.24
C ARG A 36 20.15 -7.14 -7.11
N ALA A 37 19.78 -6.88 -5.85
CA ALA A 37 20.51 -7.38 -4.69
C ALA A 37 20.52 -8.92 -4.60
N LYS A 38 19.63 -9.60 -5.33
CA LYS A 38 19.52 -11.06 -5.42
C LYS A 38 19.97 -11.63 -6.76
N GLY A 39 20.51 -10.81 -7.66
CA GLY A 39 20.90 -11.25 -9.01
C GLY A 39 19.71 -11.61 -9.92
N LEU A 40 18.52 -11.07 -9.64
CA LEU A 40 17.28 -11.34 -10.37
C LEU A 40 16.92 -10.20 -11.33
N GLY A 41 16.06 -10.49 -12.31
CA GLY A 41 15.50 -9.50 -13.23
C GLY A 41 14.50 -8.56 -12.54
N ALA A 42 14.28 -7.37 -13.10
CA ALA A 42 13.40 -6.35 -12.53
C ALA A 42 11.98 -6.87 -12.24
N VAL A 43 11.41 -7.66 -13.17
CA VAL A 43 10.08 -8.26 -13.05
C VAL A 43 9.95 -9.15 -11.80
N ASN A 44 11.00 -9.86 -11.40
CA ASN A 44 10.97 -10.71 -10.19
C ASN A 44 10.78 -9.88 -8.91
N GLY A 45 11.24 -8.63 -8.89
CA GLY A 45 10.99 -7.72 -7.77
C GLY A 45 9.51 -7.35 -7.66
N HIS A 46 8.85 -7.11 -8.80
CA HIS A 46 7.41 -6.82 -8.84
C HIS A 46 6.58 -8.05 -8.45
N GLU A 47 6.97 -9.22 -8.97
CA GLU A 47 6.38 -10.50 -8.61
C GLU A 47 6.48 -10.79 -7.10
N HIS A 48 7.63 -10.48 -6.49
CA HIS A 48 7.81 -10.63 -5.05
C HIS A 48 6.78 -9.81 -4.25
N VAL A 49 6.53 -8.56 -4.65
CA VAL A 49 5.51 -7.71 -4.01
C VAL A 49 4.13 -8.32 -4.15
N VAL A 50 3.76 -8.72 -5.38
CA VAL A 50 2.45 -9.32 -5.67
C VAL A 50 2.23 -10.57 -4.84
N ASN A 51 3.24 -11.42 -4.68
CA ASN A 51 3.05 -12.71 -4.02
C ASN A 51 3.19 -12.63 -2.49
N ASN A 52 4.01 -11.71 -1.96
CA ASN A 52 4.43 -11.80 -0.55
C ASN A 52 4.12 -10.55 0.28
N VAL A 53 3.84 -9.39 -0.34
CA VAL A 53 3.76 -8.11 0.40
C VAL A 53 2.33 -7.60 0.52
N ILE A 54 1.54 -7.69 -0.55
CA ILE A 54 0.20 -7.05 -0.60
C ILE A 54 -0.76 -7.66 0.43
N GLU A 55 -0.83 -8.98 0.53
CA GLU A 55 -1.80 -9.65 1.41
C GLU A 55 -1.52 -9.40 2.91
N PRO A 56 -0.28 -9.55 3.42
CA PRO A 56 0.02 -9.20 4.79
C PRO A 56 -0.31 -7.74 5.15
N LEU A 57 -0.13 -6.80 4.22
CA LEU A 57 -0.50 -5.40 4.44
C LEU A 57 -2.02 -5.20 4.53
N VAL A 58 -2.78 -5.89 3.68
CA VAL A 58 -4.25 -5.90 3.74
C VAL A 58 -4.72 -6.46 5.08
N ASP A 59 -4.22 -7.64 5.46
CA ASP A 59 -4.59 -8.30 6.70
C ASP A 59 -4.29 -7.41 7.91
N ARG A 60 -3.13 -6.74 7.90
CA ARG A 60 -2.77 -5.81 8.96
C ARG A 60 -3.70 -4.60 9.03
N CYS A 61 -4.15 -4.05 7.88
CA CYS A 61 -5.11 -2.96 7.88
C CYS A 61 -6.48 -3.38 8.42
N ILE A 62 -6.91 -4.61 8.10
CA ILE A 62 -8.14 -5.21 8.64
C ILE A 62 -8.05 -5.34 10.16
N GLU A 63 -6.96 -5.91 10.69
CA GLU A 63 -6.72 -6.05 12.13
C GLU A 63 -6.75 -4.70 12.86
N LEU A 64 -6.11 -3.69 12.29
CA LEU A 64 -6.04 -2.34 12.84
C LEU A 64 -7.32 -1.52 12.61
N LYS A 65 -8.30 -2.08 11.91
CA LYS A 65 -9.57 -1.42 11.54
C LYS A 65 -9.33 -0.10 10.80
N ILE A 66 -8.35 -0.10 9.88
CA ILE A 66 -8.05 1.00 8.96
C ILE A 66 -8.90 0.78 7.69
N PRO A 67 -9.88 1.66 7.40
CA PRO A 67 -10.85 1.42 6.34
C PRO A 67 -10.29 1.55 4.91
N HIS A 68 -9.20 2.29 4.73
CA HIS A 68 -8.66 2.56 3.40
C HIS A 68 -7.18 2.19 3.28
N LEU A 69 -6.85 1.42 2.25
CA LEU A 69 -5.49 1.08 1.84
C LEU A 69 -5.36 1.33 0.34
N THR A 70 -4.40 2.16 -0.05
CA THR A 70 -4.12 2.47 -1.46
C THR A 70 -2.69 2.07 -1.80
N PHE A 71 -2.52 1.35 -2.91
CA PHE A 71 -1.22 1.06 -3.47
C PHE A 71 -0.99 1.92 -4.71
N TRP A 72 0.14 2.62 -4.74
CA TRP A 72 0.63 3.25 -5.97
C TRP A 72 1.27 2.16 -6.84
N ALA A 73 0.45 1.55 -7.71
CA ALA A 73 0.89 0.41 -8.51
C ALA A 73 1.72 0.82 -9.73
N PHE A 74 1.33 1.89 -10.43
CA PHE A 74 1.98 2.31 -11.67
C PHE A 74 1.83 3.82 -11.89
N SER A 75 2.91 4.50 -12.27
CA SER A 75 2.94 5.94 -12.56
C SER A 75 3.00 6.24 -14.06
N THR A 76 2.73 7.48 -14.45
CA THR A 76 2.87 7.94 -15.84
C THR A 76 4.30 7.84 -16.37
N GLU A 77 5.29 7.98 -15.51
CA GLU A 77 6.71 7.90 -15.84
C GLU A 77 7.18 6.44 -15.96
N ASN A 78 6.39 5.47 -15.49
CA ASN A 78 6.76 4.04 -15.63
C ASN A 78 6.68 3.54 -17.07
N TRP A 79 6.00 4.27 -17.95
CA TRP A 79 6.01 4.02 -19.39
C TRP A 79 7.37 4.27 -20.05
N GLU A 80 8.25 5.03 -19.42
CA GLU A 80 9.59 5.33 -19.95
C GLU A 80 10.61 4.21 -19.65
N ARG A 81 10.17 3.12 -19.02
CA ARG A 81 11.03 1.96 -18.73
C ARG A 81 11.18 1.06 -19.95
N ASP A 82 12.07 0.07 -19.81
CA ASP A 82 12.24 -0.97 -20.81
C ASP A 82 10.90 -1.69 -21.08
N ARG A 83 10.60 -1.91 -22.37
CA ARG A 83 9.32 -2.47 -22.82
C ARG A 83 9.02 -3.83 -22.19
N ALA A 84 10.02 -4.70 -22.08
CA ALA A 84 9.83 -6.02 -21.48
C ALA A 84 9.54 -5.93 -19.97
N GLU A 85 10.11 -4.95 -19.27
CA GLU A 85 9.76 -4.68 -17.86
C GLU A 85 8.30 -4.21 -17.73
N VAL A 86 7.86 -3.29 -18.60
CA VAL A 86 6.49 -2.77 -18.60
C VAL A 86 5.48 -3.88 -18.90
N GLU A 87 5.72 -4.66 -19.94
CA GLU A 87 4.89 -5.81 -20.33
C GLU A 87 4.78 -6.84 -19.19
N GLY A 88 5.92 -7.22 -18.60
CA GLY A 88 5.94 -8.15 -17.48
C GLY A 88 5.19 -7.64 -16.26
N MET A 89 5.32 -6.34 -15.96
CA MET A 89 4.61 -5.72 -14.83
C MET A 89 3.10 -5.64 -15.09
N MET A 90 2.67 -5.29 -16.31
CA MET A 90 1.24 -5.28 -16.67
C MET A 90 0.63 -6.68 -16.59
N HIS A 91 1.36 -7.70 -17.06
CA HIS A 91 0.94 -9.09 -16.93
C HIS A 91 0.75 -9.49 -15.47
N LEU A 92 1.71 -9.15 -14.59
CA LEU A 92 1.60 -9.40 -13.15
C LEU A 92 0.40 -8.68 -12.53
N PHE A 93 0.11 -7.44 -12.91
CA PHE A 93 -1.05 -6.72 -12.42
C PHE A 93 -2.35 -7.38 -12.81
N ARG A 94 -2.51 -7.78 -14.08
CA ARG A 94 -3.71 -8.51 -14.54
C ARG A 94 -3.92 -9.78 -13.72
N MET A 95 -2.87 -10.59 -13.57
CA MET A 95 -2.92 -11.80 -12.74
C MET A 95 -3.26 -11.52 -11.27
N ALA A 96 -2.63 -10.50 -10.67
CA ALA A 96 -2.87 -10.12 -9.29
C ALA A 96 -4.31 -9.65 -9.08
N PHE A 97 -4.84 -8.88 -10.04
CA PHE A 97 -6.21 -8.39 -10.02
C PHE A 97 -7.22 -9.52 -10.19
N GLU A 98 -6.94 -10.55 -10.98
CA GLU A 98 -7.89 -11.65 -11.14
C GLU A 98 -7.86 -12.60 -9.94
N LYS A 99 -6.67 -13.10 -9.58
CA LYS A 99 -6.53 -14.15 -8.57
C LYS A 99 -6.88 -13.69 -7.16
N ARG A 100 -6.65 -12.43 -6.81
CA ARG A 100 -6.83 -11.94 -5.43
C ARG A 100 -8.23 -11.42 -5.13
N VAL A 101 -9.10 -11.24 -6.14
CA VAL A 101 -10.43 -10.66 -5.93
C VAL A 101 -11.28 -11.53 -5.03
N GLU A 102 -11.34 -12.83 -5.28
CA GLU A 102 -12.17 -13.72 -4.49
C GLU A 102 -11.73 -13.77 -3.04
N ASP A 103 -10.42 -13.81 -2.78
CA ASP A 103 -9.89 -13.88 -1.43
C ASP A 103 -10.08 -12.56 -0.67
N LEU A 104 -9.92 -11.42 -1.35
CA LEU A 104 -10.24 -10.11 -0.78
C LEU A 104 -11.74 -9.97 -0.49
N HIS A 105 -12.61 -10.44 -1.38
CA HIS A 105 -14.05 -10.43 -1.16
C HIS A 105 -14.47 -11.30 0.03
N LYS A 106 -13.87 -12.50 0.20
CA LYS A 106 -14.08 -13.35 1.39
C LYS A 106 -13.68 -12.63 2.68
N LYS A 107 -12.69 -11.74 2.63
CA LYS A 107 -12.24 -10.88 3.74
C LYS A 107 -13.10 -9.61 3.90
N GLY A 108 -14.16 -9.43 3.11
CA GLY A 108 -15.03 -8.24 3.16
C GLY A 108 -14.40 -6.97 2.58
N VAL A 109 -13.33 -7.09 1.80
CA VAL A 109 -12.62 -5.97 1.20
C VAL A 109 -13.23 -5.62 -0.16
N LEU A 110 -13.55 -4.33 -0.36
CA LEU A 110 -13.96 -3.80 -1.65
C LEU A 110 -12.74 -3.24 -2.41
N ARG A 111 -12.65 -3.53 -3.70
CA ARG A 111 -11.56 -3.07 -4.58
C ARG A 111 -12.00 -1.94 -5.50
N TRP A 112 -11.16 -0.93 -5.61
CA TRP A 112 -11.30 0.16 -6.58
C TRP A 112 -9.97 0.39 -7.30
N ALA A 113 -10.02 0.66 -8.61
CA ALA A 113 -8.85 1.04 -9.40
C ALA A 113 -9.04 2.48 -9.91
N VAL A 114 -8.10 3.36 -9.56
CA VAL A 114 -8.05 4.73 -10.07
C VAL A 114 -7.00 4.76 -11.18
N ARG A 115 -7.43 5.10 -12.40
CA ARG A 115 -6.58 5.12 -13.59
C ARG A 115 -6.92 6.29 -14.49
N ASN A 116 -5.93 6.78 -15.23
CA ASN A 116 -6.17 7.66 -16.35
C ASN A 116 -6.63 6.81 -17.56
N ARG A 117 -7.81 7.10 -18.12
CA ARG A 117 -8.41 6.35 -19.24
C ARG A 117 -7.98 6.83 -20.63
N THR A 118 -7.16 7.89 -20.74
CA THR A 118 -6.75 8.43 -22.04
C THR A 118 -5.51 7.75 -22.62
N ARG A 119 -4.95 6.74 -21.95
CA ARG A 119 -3.83 5.91 -22.42
C ARG A 119 -4.30 4.46 -22.34
N ASN A 120 -4.47 3.81 -23.50
CA ASN A 120 -5.06 2.48 -23.59
C ASN A 120 -4.04 1.41 -23.18
N GLU A 121 -4.54 0.33 -22.56
CA GLU A 121 -3.77 -0.91 -22.32
C GLU A 121 -3.49 -1.67 -23.64
N GLU A 122 -4.07 -1.23 -24.75
CA GLU A 122 -3.84 -1.70 -26.14
C GLU A 122 -2.43 -1.36 -26.66
N ASP A 123 -1.67 -0.49 -25.96
CA ASP A 123 -0.25 -0.22 -26.27
C ASP A 123 0.69 -1.38 -25.84
N VAL A 124 0.12 -2.49 -25.36
CA VAL A 124 0.83 -3.67 -24.82
C VAL A 124 0.36 -4.97 -25.50
N ASP A 125 -0.22 -4.88 -26.70
CA ASP A 125 -0.46 -6.03 -27.58
C ASP A 125 0.82 -6.48 -28.33
#